data_AF-A0A7J9DFB5-F1
#
_entry.id   AF-A0A7J9DFB5-F1
#
_cell.length_a   1.000
_cell.length_b   1.000
_cell.length_c   1.000
_cell.angle_alpha   90.00
_cell.angle_beta   90.00
_cell.angle_gamma   90.00
#
_symmetry.space_group_name_H-M   'P 1'
#
loop_
_entity.id
_entity.type
_entity.pdbx_description
1 polymer ?
#
loop_
_entity_poly.entity_id
_entity_poly.type
_entity_poly.pdbx_seq_one_letter_code
_entity_poly.pdbx_strand_id
1 'polypeptide(L)'
;MIQIDSLEAIKIIQDFSLSSSNYALIRHIHLLLANAKFWTIQHFPRDFNKVVDCLAKLPFDINHGLKIFKEIPREVIALSSNVQVSDSLAQRSLM
;
A
#
# COMPACT_ATOMS: atom_id res chain seq x y z
N MET A 1 -11.03 1.25 2.11
CA MET A 1 -10.46 1.54 0.78
C MET A 1 -9.01 1.10 0.78
N ILE A 2 -8.58 0.37 -0.25
CA ILE A 2 -7.23 -0.18 -0.38
C ILE A 2 -6.59 0.48 -1.59
N GLN A 3 -5.41 1.08 -1.40
CA GLN A 3 -4.66 1.75 -2.45
C GLN A 3 -3.47 0.88 -2.86
N ILE A 4 -3.32 0.66 -4.16
CA ILE A 4 -2.30 -0.23 -4.72
C ILE A 4 -1.65 0.46 -5.92
N ASP A 5 -0.32 0.43 -6.01
CA ASP A 5 0.44 1.01 -7.13
C ASP A 5 0.72 0.00 -8.26
N SER A 6 0.52 -1.30 -8.00
CA SER A 6 0.63 -2.36 -8.99
C SER A 6 -0.71 -2.64 -9.67
N LEU A 7 -0.82 -2.25 -10.93
CA LEU A 7 -1.97 -2.59 -11.78
C LEU A 7 -2.15 -4.10 -11.96
N GLU A 8 -1.06 -4.86 -11.98
CA GLU A 8 -1.11 -6.32 -12.06
C GLU A 8 -1.74 -6.92 -10.80
N ALA A 9 -1.35 -6.45 -9.62
CA ALA A 9 -1.93 -6.89 -8.36
C ALA A 9 -3.43 -6.55 -8.28
N ILE A 10 -3.82 -5.36 -8.75
CA ILE A 10 -5.24 -4.96 -8.82
C ILE A 10 -6.02 -5.94 -9.70
N LYS A 11 -5.53 -6.25 -10.91
CA LYS A 11 -6.18 -7.19 -11.83
C LYS A 11 -6.33 -8.57 -11.20
N ILE A 12 -5.26 -9.12 -10.62
CA ILE A 12 -5.28 -10.45 -10.01
C ILE A 12 -6.26 -10.51 -8.83
N ILE A 13 -6.33 -9.46 -8.01
CA ILE A 13 -7.24 -9.43 -6.86
C ILE A 13 -8.69 -9.25 -7.32
N GLN A 14 -8.93 -8.43 -8.34
CA GLN A 14 -10.26 -8.20 -8.91
C GLN A 14 -10.79 -9.39 -9.71
N ASP A 15 -9.91 -10.17 -10.34
CA ASP A 15 -10.24 -11.46 -10.97
C ASP A 15 -10.51 -12.50 -9.87
N PHE A 16 -11.66 -12.34 -9.21
CA PHE A 16 -12.12 -13.10 -8.05
C PHE A 16 -12.60 -14.50 -8.44
N SER A 17 -11.76 -15.26 -9.11
CA SER A 17 -12.02 -16.66 -9.43
C SER A 17 -11.32 -17.55 -8.40
N LEU A 18 -12.03 -17.81 -7.31
CA LEU A 18 -11.61 -18.64 -6.16
C LEU A 18 -11.09 -20.03 -6.55
N SER A 19 -11.50 -20.53 -7.73
CA SER A 19 -11.15 -21.84 -8.27
C SER A 19 -10.00 -21.84 -9.29
N SER A 20 -9.53 -20.67 -9.77
CA SER A 20 -8.51 -20.61 -10.85
C SER A 20 -7.13 -20.10 -10.41
N SER A 21 -7.03 -19.44 -9.26
CA SER A 21 -5.73 -18.94 -8.80
C SER A 21 -4.91 -20.10 -8.19
N ASN A 22 -3.84 -20.52 -8.87
CA ASN A 22 -2.88 -21.51 -8.37
C ASN A 22 -2.04 -20.99 -7.18
N TYR A 23 -2.20 -19.72 -6.81
CA TYR A 23 -1.40 -19.07 -5.78
C TYR A 23 -2.14 -19.06 -4.43
N ALA A 24 -1.58 -19.77 -3.45
CA ALA A 24 -2.14 -19.83 -2.08
C ALA A 24 -2.35 -18.43 -1.46
N LEU A 25 -1.44 -17.49 -1.75
CA LEU A 25 -1.54 -16.10 -1.27
C LEU A 25 -2.76 -15.38 -1.84
N ILE A 26 -3.05 -15.52 -3.13
CA ILE A 26 -4.20 -14.88 -3.77
C ILE A 26 -5.51 -15.42 -3.20
N ARG A 27 -5.60 -16.74 -3.02
CA ARG A 27 -6.76 -17.35 -2.34
C ARG A 27 -6.94 -16.81 -0.92
N HIS A 28 -5.85 -16.64 -0.17
CA HIS A 28 -5.92 -16.08 1.17
C HIS A 28 -6.40 -14.62 1.17
N ILE A 29 -5.89 -13.80 0.25
CA ILE A 29 -6.35 -12.42 0.07
C ILE A 29 -7.85 -12.40 -0.26
N HIS A 30 -8.31 -13.24 -1.19
CA HIS A 30 -9.73 -13.34 -1.54
C HIS A 30 -10.60 -13.74 -0.36
N LEU A 31 -10.16 -14.68 0.47
CA LEU A 31 -10.88 -15.07 1.70
C LEU A 31 -10.96 -13.92 2.71
N LEU A 32 -9.88 -13.17 2.91
CA LEU A 32 -9.88 -11.99 3.79
C LEU A 32 -10.84 -10.92 3.29
N LEU A 33 -10.84 -10.66 1.98
CA LEU A 33 -11.73 -9.68 1.35
C LEU A 33 -13.20 -10.13 1.38
N ALA A 34 -13.49 -11.42 1.19
CA ALA A 34 -14.85 -11.96 1.30
C ALA A 34 -15.44 -11.78 2.70
N ASN A 35 -14.59 -11.86 3.74
CA ASN A 35 -15.01 -11.65 5.12
C ASN A 35 -15.10 -10.16 5.51
N ALA A 36 -14.61 -9.24 4.67
CA ALA A 36 -14.67 -7.82 4.93
C ALA A 36 -16.01 -7.23 4.42
N LYS A 37 -16.73 -6.51 5.29
CA LYS A 37 -18.07 -5.97 4.96
C LYS A 37 -18.06 -4.97 3.81
N PHE A 38 -17.05 -4.10 3.73
CA PHE A 38 -16.94 -3.08 2.69
C PHE A 38 -15.47 -2.86 2.34
N TRP A 39 -15.13 -3.05 1.07
CA TRP A 39 -13.81 -2.74 0.55
C TRP A 39 -13.91 -2.31 -0.91
N THR A 40 -12.95 -1.48 -1.30
CA THR A 40 -12.74 -1.01 -2.67
C THR A 40 -11.25 -0.99 -2.91
N ILE A 41 -10.82 -1.35 -4.13
CA ILE A 41 -9.42 -1.27 -4.54
C ILE A 41 -9.32 -0.16 -5.57
N GLN A 42 -8.34 0.74 -5.36
CA GLN A 42 -8.06 1.83 -6.27
C GLN A 42 -6.58 1.86 -6.61
N HIS A 43 -6.29 2.14 -7.89
CA HIS A 43 -4.93 2.40 -8.31
C HIS A 43 -4.42 3.72 -7.75
N PHE A 44 -3.23 3.71 -7.15
CA PHE A 44 -2.55 4.87 -6.61
C PHE A 44 -1.12 4.94 -7.16
N PRO A 45 -0.75 5.96 -7.95
CA PRO A 45 0.54 5.97 -8.62
C PRO A 45 1.71 5.92 -7.64
N ARG A 46 2.77 5.19 -8.01
CA ARG A 46 3.96 4.98 -7.17
C ARG A 46 4.62 6.28 -6.70
N ASP A 47 4.61 7.31 -7.53
CA ASP A 47 5.19 8.63 -7.20
C ASP A 47 4.57 9.27 -5.96
N PHE A 48 3.34 8.88 -5.62
CA PHE A 48 2.64 9.34 -4.42
C PHE A 48 2.66 8.29 -3.30
N ASN A 49 2.95 7.01 -3.61
CA ASN A 49 3.00 5.91 -2.64
C ASN A 49 4.37 5.75 -1.95
N LYS A 50 5.12 6.84 -1.80
CA LYS A 50 6.51 6.83 -1.31
C LYS A 50 6.67 6.27 0.09
N VAL A 51 5.69 6.53 0.97
CA VAL A 51 5.71 6.04 2.35
C VAL A 51 5.68 4.51 2.40
N VAL A 52 4.78 3.89 1.64
CA VAL A 52 4.65 2.43 1.56
C VAL A 52 5.87 1.81 0.87
N ASP A 53 6.37 2.45 -0.20
CA ASP A 53 7.58 2.01 -0.90
C ASP A 53 8.81 2.00 0.03
N CYS A 54 9.00 3.06 0.83
CA CYS A 54 10.06 3.09 1.83
C CYS A 54 9.87 2.01 2.90
N LEU A 55 8.65 1.87 3.45
CA LEU A 55 8.36 0.87 4.48
C LEU A 55 8.61 -0.56 3.98
N ALA A 56 8.27 -0.85 2.73
CA ALA A 56 8.48 -2.17 2.13
C ALA A 56 9.97 -2.48 1.89
N LYS A 57 10.81 -1.46 1.69
CA LYS A 57 12.26 -1.61 1.45
C LYS A 57 13.09 -1.63 2.72
N LEU A 58 12.61 -1.05 3.82
CA LEU A 58 13.33 -1.05 5.10
C LEU A 58 13.85 -2.44 5.52
N PRO A 59 13.10 -3.55 5.41
CA PRO A 59 13.61 -4.87 5.76
C PRO A 59 14.72 -5.36 4.82
N PHE A 60 14.75 -4.90 3.57
CA PHE A 60 15.68 -5.34 2.53
C PHE A 60 17.04 -4.62 2.61
N ASP A 61 17.03 -3.35 3.02
CA ASP A 61 18.26 -2.58 3.26
C ASP A 61 18.94 -2.98 4.59
N ILE A 62 18.21 -3.65 5.49
CA ILE A 62 18.72 -4.12 6.79
C ILE A 62 19.16 -5.58 6.64
N ASN A 63 20.29 -5.80 5.95
CA ASN A 63 20.98 -7.09 5.85
C ASN A 63 21.56 -7.63 7.19
N HIS A 64 21.06 -7.20 8.36
CA HIS A 64 21.57 -7.61 9.69
C HIS A 64 20.46 -7.93 10.71
N GLY A 65 19.47 -8.72 10.28
CA GLY A 65 18.48 -9.33 11.17
C GLY A 65 17.19 -8.51 11.31
N LEU A 66 16.10 -9.24 11.59
CA LEU A 66 14.76 -8.68 11.79
C LEU A 66 14.77 -7.74 13.01
N LYS A 67 14.89 -6.43 12.79
CA LYS A 67 14.74 -5.44 13.85
C LYS A 67 13.26 -5.04 13.96
N ILE A 68 12.67 -5.32 15.10
CA ILE A 68 11.38 -4.73 15.48
C ILE A 68 11.66 -3.25 15.74
N PHE A 69 11.14 -2.38 14.87
CA PHE A 69 11.18 -0.95 15.11
C PHE A 69 10.25 -0.61 16.27
N LYS A 70 10.82 -0.11 17.38
CA LYS A 70 10.03 0.44 18.50
C LYS A 70 9.41 1.80 18.15
N GLU A 71 9.98 2.49 17.16
CA GLU A 71 9.58 3.82 16.70
C GLU A 71 9.64 3.89 15.17
N ILE A 72 8.81 4.74 14.57
CA ILE A 72 8.76 4.94 13.11
C ILE A 72 10.10 5.53 12.62
N PRO A 73 10.76 4.94 11.61
CA PRO A 73 12.01 5.46 11.07
C PRO A 73 11.87 6.90 10.56
N ARG A 74 12.92 7.71 10.75
CA ARG A 74 12.90 9.16 10.45
C ARG A 74 12.64 9.45 8.98
N GLU A 75 13.09 8.56 8.10
CA GLU A 75 12.89 8.59 6.66
C GLU A 75 11.39 8.53 6.33
N VAL A 76 10.64 7.72 7.07
CA VAL A 76 9.18 7.59 6.94
C VAL A 76 8.47 8.83 7.49
N ILE A 77 8.95 9.40 8.60
CA ILE A 77 8.41 10.63 9.21
C ILE A 77 8.62 11.84 8.28
N ALA A 78 9.77 11.94 7.61
CA ALA A 78 10.06 13.01 6.66
C ALA A 78 9.13 12.94 5.44
N LEU A 79 8.75 11.74 5.00
CA LEU A 79 7.83 11.53 3.89
C LEU A 79 6.37 11.81 4.28
N SER A 80 5.94 11.47 5.50
CA SER A 80 4.58 11.75 5.96
C SER A 80 4.31 13.24 6.18
N SER A 81 5.33 14.00 6.57
CA SER A 81 5.25 15.46 6.74
C SER A 81 5.00 16.21 5.42
N ASN A 82 5.45 15.65 4.29
CA ASN A 82 5.27 16.24 2.96
C ASN A 82 3.90 15.92 2.34
N VAL A 83 3.21 14.87 2.80
CA VAL A 83 1.86 14.50 2.31
C VAL A 83 0.80 15.50 2.79
N GLN A 84 0.96 16.10 3.97
CA GLN A 84 0.02 17.12 4.47
C GLN A 84 0.10 18.46 3.71
N VAL A 85 1.24 18.75 3.06
CA VAL A 85 1.42 20.02 2.33
C VAL A 85 0.74 19.97 0.96
N SER A 86 0.71 18.82 0.29
CA SER A 86 0.06 18.68 -1.02
C SER A 86 -1.46 18.81 -0.96
N ASP A 87 -2.10 18.33 0.11
CA ASP A 87 -3.56 18.51 0.29
C ASP A 87 -3.94 19.97 0.56
N SER A 88 -3.04 20.74 1.21
CA SER A 88 -3.25 22.17 1.46
C SER A 88 -3.07 23.07 0.22
N LEU A 89 -2.26 22.63 -0.76
CA LEU A 89 -2.04 23.36 -2.01
C LEU A 89 -3.15 23.09 -3.04
N ALA A 90 -3.75 21.89 -3.04
CA ALA A 90 -4.91 21.60 -3.88
C ALA A 90 -6.17 22.39 -3.45
N GLN A 91 -6.33 22.70 -2.16
CA GLN A 91 -7.45 23.51 -1.65
C GLN A 91 -7.27 25.03 -1.85
N ARG A 92 -6.04 25.50 -2.08
CA ARG A 92 -5.75 26.93 -2.31
C ARG A 92 -5.82 27.38 -3.77
N SER A 93 -5.91 26.46 -4.72
CA SER A 93 -5.98 26.79 -6.16
C SER A 93 -7.42 26.86 -6.71
N LEU A 94 -8.44 26.77 -5.85
CA LEU A 94 -9.88 26.88 -6.17
C LEU A 94 -10.59 28.04 -5.44
N MET A 95 -9.83 28.98 -4.86
CA MET A 95 -10.32 30.30 -4.45
C MET A 95 -9.58 31.38 -5.23
#